data_AF-A0A240E8V8-F1
#
_entry.id   AF-A0A240E8V8-F1
#
_cell.length_a   1.000
_cell.length_b   1.000
_cell.length_c   1.000
_cell.angle_alpha   90.00
_cell.angle_beta   90.00
_cell.angle_gamma   90.00
#
_symmetry.space_group_name_H-M   'P 1'
#
loop_
_entity.id
_entity.type
_entity.pdbx_description
1 polymer ?
#
loop_
_entity_poly.entity_id
_entity_poly.type
_entity_poly.pdbx_seq_one_letter_code
_entity_poly.pdbx_strand_id
1 'polypeptide(L)'
;MRRIGFQSLSSLWVLKRRSLTIGEKALAYSVFGQQLKLDDIQIIAHRLVLQHYAISPNGNIYFNQKDWKDDFAQESIALQSWLIHELVHVWQLQQGIAVVKKALFDRRYQYVIRAGKSFLHYGIEQQAQMVQDYFLKSRTGQNCDDLKTCIPFLEE
;
A
#
# COMPACT_ATOMS: atom_id res chain seq x y z
N MET A 1 -2.43 33.72 -14.78
CA MET A 1 -3.01 32.88 -13.70
C MET A 1 -1.95 31.90 -13.24
N ARG A 2 -1.40 32.09 -12.04
CA ARG A 2 -0.37 31.19 -11.49
C ARG A 2 -1.05 29.89 -11.02
N ARG A 3 -0.71 28.77 -11.63
CA ARG A 3 -1.03 27.43 -11.11
C ARG A 3 -0.37 27.31 -9.74
N ILE A 4 -1.18 27.31 -8.68
CA ILE A 4 -0.72 27.02 -7.33
C ILE A 4 -0.34 25.54 -7.33
N GLY A 5 0.97 25.27 -7.41
CA GLY A 5 1.50 23.92 -7.32
C GLY A 5 1.27 23.37 -5.92
N PHE A 6 0.48 22.31 -5.82
CA PHE A 6 0.30 21.49 -4.61
C PHE A 6 1.63 20.89 -4.08
N GLN A 7 2.74 21.08 -4.80
CA GLN A 7 4.07 20.59 -4.45
C GLN A 7 4.76 21.34 -3.30
N SER A 8 4.22 22.49 -2.85
CA SER A 8 4.92 23.38 -1.90
C SER A 8 4.53 23.23 -0.42
N LEU A 9 3.39 22.62 -0.10
CA LEU A 9 2.92 22.51 1.30
C LEU A 9 3.33 21.20 1.97
N SER A 10 3.61 20.15 1.20
CA SER A 10 3.95 18.83 1.73
C SER A 10 5.33 18.80 2.38
N SER A 11 6.30 19.62 1.94
CA SER A 11 7.67 19.57 2.44
C SER A 11 7.86 20.10 3.87
N LEU A 12 7.02 21.05 4.31
CA LEU A 12 7.16 21.71 5.63
C LEU A 12 6.80 20.80 6.81
N TRP A 13 6.09 19.70 6.57
CA TRP A 13 5.57 18.80 7.60
C TRP A 13 6.16 17.39 7.50
N VAL A 14 7.07 17.18 6.54
CA VAL A 14 7.91 15.98 6.45
C VAL A 14 9.01 16.07 7.49
N LEU A 15 9.10 15.03 8.30
CA LEU A 15 10.12 14.92 9.36
C LEU A 15 11.34 14.15 8.87
N LYS A 16 11.10 13.05 8.16
CA LYS A 16 12.15 12.23 7.52
C LYS A 16 11.57 11.50 6.32
N ARG A 17 12.45 11.10 5.40
CA ARG A 17 12.12 10.31 4.21
C ARG A 17 13.26 9.35 3.89
N ARG A 18 12.94 8.22 3.29
CA ARG A 18 13.92 7.27 2.74
C ARG A 18 13.30 6.50 1.58
N SER A 19 14.14 5.98 0.70
CA SER A 19 13.72 4.96 -0.26
C SER A 19 13.42 3.64 0.46
N LEU A 20 12.72 2.73 -0.23
CA LEU A 20 12.54 1.35 0.24
C LEU A 20 13.91 0.68 0.46
N THR A 21 14.02 -0.07 1.56
CA THR A 21 15.20 -0.89 1.85
C THR A 21 15.27 -2.08 0.87
N ILE A 22 16.41 -2.78 0.82
CA ILE A 22 16.53 -4.01 0.03
C ILE A 22 15.51 -5.07 0.52
N GLY A 23 15.32 -5.19 1.83
CA GLY A 23 14.34 -6.10 2.42
C GLY A 23 12.91 -5.75 2.04
N GLU A 24 12.54 -4.48 2.08
CA GLU A 24 11.20 -4.01 1.70
C GLU A 24 10.94 -4.19 0.20
N LYS A 25 11.95 -3.94 -0.65
CA LYS A 25 11.86 -4.24 -2.08
C LYS A 25 11.65 -5.73 -2.32
N ALA A 26 12.36 -6.60 -1.57
CA ALA A 26 12.17 -8.05 -1.68
C ALA A 26 10.77 -8.50 -1.22
N LEU A 27 10.25 -7.92 -0.12
CA LEU A 27 8.87 -8.16 0.33
C LEU A 27 7.86 -7.74 -0.75
N ALA A 28 8.00 -6.53 -1.27
CA ALA A 28 7.13 -6.03 -2.33
C ALA A 28 7.20 -6.93 -3.57
N TYR A 29 8.41 -7.30 -4.02
CA TYR A 29 8.58 -8.18 -5.17
C TYR A 29 7.94 -9.56 -4.96
N SER A 30 7.96 -10.09 -3.73
CA SER A 30 7.31 -11.38 -3.42
C SER A 30 5.78 -11.36 -3.56
N VAL A 31 5.16 -10.17 -3.64
CA VAL A 31 3.70 -10.01 -3.77
C VAL A 31 3.32 -9.41 -5.11
N PHE A 32 4.04 -8.40 -5.59
CA PHE A 32 3.68 -7.65 -6.80
C PHE A 32 4.48 -8.07 -8.04
N GLY A 33 5.54 -8.88 -7.87
CA GLY A 33 6.48 -9.19 -8.94
C GLY A 33 6.98 -7.92 -9.63
N GLN A 34 6.90 -7.89 -10.96
CA GLN A 34 7.29 -6.74 -11.78
C GLN A 34 6.15 -5.71 -11.98
N GLN A 35 4.97 -5.95 -11.44
CA GLN A 35 3.78 -5.12 -11.66
C GLN A 35 3.81 -3.80 -10.86
N LEU A 36 4.74 -3.68 -9.90
CA LEU A 36 4.95 -2.48 -9.10
C LEU A 36 6.38 -1.96 -9.32
N LYS A 37 6.50 -0.72 -9.82
CA LYS A 37 7.79 -0.03 -9.93
C LYS A 37 8.20 0.51 -8.57
N LEU A 38 9.32 0.01 -8.03
CA LEU A 38 9.73 0.26 -6.64
C LEU A 38 10.72 1.41 -6.48
N ASP A 39 11.45 1.80 -7.53
CA ASP A 39 12.63 2.66 -7.38
C ASP A 39 12.31 4.10 -6.98
N ASP A 40 11.12 4.59 -7.34
CA ASP A 40 10.67 5.94 -7.03
C ASP A 40 9.85 6.04 -5.72
N ILE A 41 9.59 4.90 -5.05
CA ILE A 41 8.77 4.87 -3.84
C ILE A 41 9.59 5.33 -2.64
N GLN A 42 9.06 6.31 -1.91
CA GLN A 42 9.61 6.76 -0.63
C GLN A 42 8.66 6.44 0.52
N ILE A 43 9.25 6.06 1.66
CA ILE A 43 8.60 6.08 2.96
C ILE A 43 8.84 7.46 3.57
N ILE A 44 7.78 8.12 4.05
CA ILE A 44 7.81 9.49 4.56
C ILE A 44 7.16 9.56 5.95
N ALA A 45 7.86 10.07 6.96
CA ALA A 45 7.28 10.40 8.26
C ALA A 45 6.71 11.80 8.18
N HIS A 46 5.41 11.96 8.42
CA HIS A 46 4.72 13.22 8.20
C HIS A 46 3.84 13.60 9.40
N ARG A 47 3.96 14.86 9.86
CA ARG A 47 3.31 15.34 11.09
C ARG A 47 1.78 15.27 11.07
N LEU A 48 1.17 15.39 9.89
CA LEU A 48 -0.30 15.40 9.74
C LEU A 48 -0.92 14.01 9.62
N VAL A 49 -0.12 12.96 9.47
CA VAL A 49 -0.65 11.59 9.47
C VAL A 49 -0.95 11.21 10.92
N LEU A 50 -2.18 10.78 11.20
CA LEU A 50 -2.56 10.34 12.54
C LEU A 50 -1.85 9.04 12.92
N GLN A 51 -1.59 8.84 14.21
CA GLN A 51 -1.01 7.60 14.71
C GLN A 51 -1.91 6.41 14.35
N HIS A 52 -1.32 5.30 13.93
CA HIS A 52 -1.96 4.09 13.40
C HIS A 52 -2.67 4.28 12.05
N TYR A 53 -2.36 5.38 11.34
CA TYR A 53 -2.77 5.59 9.97
C TYR A 53 -1.56 5.74 9.06
N ALA A 54 -1.75 5.33 7.81
CA ALA A 54 -0.87 5.61 6.70
C ALA A 54 -1.70 6.06 5.50
N ILE A 55 -1.08 6.80 4.60
CA ILE A 55 -1.71 7.22 3.34
C ILE A 55 -0.69 7.18 2.21
N SER A 56 -1.15 6.84 1.01
CA SER A 56 -0.29 6.72 -0.17
C SER A 56 -0.82 7.54 -1.37
N PRO A 57 -0.89 8.88 -1.27
CA PRO A 57 -1.68 9.70 -2.20
C PRO A 57 -1.00 10.00 -3.55
N ASN A 58 0.31 9.81 -3.65
CA ASN A 58 1.10 10.25 -4.80
C ASN A 58 2.24 9.28 -5.17
N GLY A 59 2.08 8.01 -4.82
CA GLY A 59 3.09 6.97 -5.03
C GLY A 59 4.16 6.87 -3.93
N ASN A 60 4.17 7.79 -2.96
CA ASN A 60 4.92 7.65 -1.72
C ASN A 60 4.00 7.27 -0.58
N ILE A 61 4.56 6.63 0.45
CA ILE A 61 3.83 6.16 1.61
C ILE A 61 4.14 7.07 2.79
N TYR A 62 3.10 7.60 3.43
CA TYR A 62 3.22 8.54 4.54
C TYR A 62 2.73 7.89 5.82
N PHE A 63 3.61 7.80 6.82
CA PHE A 63 3.29 7.32 8.16
C PHE A 63 3.35 8.45 9.18
N ASN A 64 2.66 8.27 10.32
CA ASN A 64 2.96 9.05 11.50
C ASN A 64 4.41 8.78 11.97
N GLN A 65 5.05 9.77 12.59
CA GLN A 65 6.42 9.62 13.11
C GLN A 65 6.58 8.42 14.06
N LYS A 66 5.56 8.11 14.87
CA LYS A 66 5.59 7.03 15.85
C LYS A 66 5.46 5.65 15.22
N ASP A 67 4.82 5.56 14.06
CA ASP A 67 4.64 4.31 13.31
C ASP A 67 5.71 4.10 12.24
N TRP A 68 6.55 5.10 12.00
CA TRP A 68 7.71 4.99 11.12
C TRP A 68 8.65 3.89 11.58
N LYS A 69 9.11 3.07 10.64
CA LYS A 69 10.15 2.07 10.82
C LYS A 69 11.33 2.33 9.90
N ASP A 70 12.53 2.03 10.37
CA ASP A 70 13.74 2.19 9.55
C ASP A 70 13.85 1.08 8.50
N ASP A 71 13.31 -0.11 8.81
CA ASP A 71 13.13 -1.20 7.86
C ASP A 71 11.91 -2.05 8.24
N PHE A 72 10.78 -1.88 7.55
CA PHE A 72 9.57 -2.67 7.80
C PHE A 72 9.79 -4.17 7.57
N ALA A 73 10.78 -4.56 6.76
CA ALA A 73 11.07 -5.97 6.50
C ALA A 73 11.65 -6.72 7.70
N GLN A 74 12.18 -5.99 8.68
CA GLN A 74 12.72 -6.56 9.93
C GLN A 74 11.69 -6.54 11.07
N GLU A 75 10.51 -5.99 10.82
CA GLU A 75 9.45 -5.86 11.82
C GLU A 75 8.54 -7.09 11.82
N SER A 76 7.55 -7.10 12.71
CA SER A 76 6.55 -8.17 12.79
C SER A 76 5.79 -8.34 11.47
N ILE A 77 5.27 -9.54 11.22
CA ILE A 77 4.47 -9.87 10.04
C ILE A 77 3.27 -8.91 9.90
N ALA A 78 2.71 -8.43 11.00
CA ALA A 78 1.63 -7.44 11.00
C ALA A 78 2.07 -6.07 10.44
N LEU A 79 3.29 -5.62 10.76
CA LEU A 79 3.83 -4.37 10.23
C LEU A 79 4.30 -4.52 8.78
N GLN A 80 4.85 -5.68 8.42
CA GLN A 80 5.14 -6.02 7.02
C GLN A 80 3.86 -6.01 6.17
N SER A 81 2.77 -6.60 6.68
CA SER A 81 1.50 -6.63 5.96
C SER A 81 0.88 -5.24 5.81
N TRP A 82 1.06 -4.37 6.80
CA TRP A 82 0.65 -2.97 6.70
C TRP A 82 1.41 -2.22 5.59
N LEU A 83 2.73 -2.44 5.45
CA LEU A 83 3.46 -1.90 4.30
C LEU A 83 2.91 -2.44 2.97
N ILE A 84 2.62 -3.74 2.89
CA ILE A 84 2.04 -4.36 1.68
C ILE A 84 0.70 -3.71 1.32
N HIS A 85 -0.17 -3.44 2.30
CA HIS A 85 -1.44 -2.72 2.09
C HIS A 85 -1.20 -1.37 1.42
N GLU A 86 -0.29 -0.56 1.96
CA GLU A 86 0.04 0.75 1.41
C GLU A 86 0.65 0.67 0.00
N LEU A 87 1.45 -0.36 -0.28
CA LEU A 87 2.01 -0.60 -1.61
C LEU A 87 0.93 -0.97 -2.64
N VAL A 88 -0.21 -1.53 -2.24
CA VAL A 88 -1.36 -1.71 -3.16
C VAL A 88 -1.89 -0.36 -3.62
N HIS A 89 -1.95 0.64 -2.74
CA HIS A 89 -2.37 1.99 -3.13
C HIS A 89 -1.38 2.64 -4.09
N VAL A 90 -0.07 2.41 -3.89
CA VAL A 90 0.94 2.85 -4.85
C VAL A 90 0.76 2.13 -6.19
N TRP A 91 0.56 0.81 -6.18
CA TRP A 91 0.29 0.03 -7.39
C TRP A 91 -0.95 0.56 -8.12
N GLN A 92 -2.06 0.78 -7.41
CA GLN A 92 -3.30 1.34 -7.97
C GLN A 92 -3.05 2.68 -8.67
N LEU A 93 -2.26 3.58 -8.05
CA LEU A 93 -1.87 4.85 -8.68
C LEU A 93 -1.04 4.62 -9.95
N GLN A 94 -0.11 3.67 -9.96
CA GLN A 94 0.68 3.33 -11.14
C GLN A 94 -0.18 2.75 -12.28
N GLN A 95 -1.30 2.10 -11.95
CA GLN A 95 -2.30 1.65 -12.92
C GLN A 95 -3.26 2.77 -13.38
N GLY A 96 -3.08 4.01 -12.92
CA GLY A 96 -3.96 5.14 -13.25
C GLY A 96 -5.30 5.14 -12.49
N ILE A 97 -5.44 4.34 -11.45
CA ILE A 97 -6.64 4.31 -10.60
C ILE A 97 -6.59 5.52 -9.67
N ALA A 98 -7.59 6.40 -9.70
CA ALA A 98 -7.64 7.61 -8.88
C ALA A 98 -7.89 7.30 -7.39
N VAL A 99 -6.84 6.91 -6.67
CA VAL A 99 -6.89 6.46 -5.27
C VAL A 99 -7.35 7.56 -4.30
N VAL A 100 -6.80 8.78 -4.43
CA VAL A 100 -6.95 9.82 -3.39
C VAL A 100 -8.39 10.26 -3.15
N LYS A 101 -9.19 10.43 -4.22
CA LYS A 101 -10.58 10.89 -4.08
C LYS A 101 -11.53 9.80 -3.59
N LYS A 102 -11.17 8.52 -3.69
CA LYS A 102 -12.03 7.40 -3.28
C LYS A 102 -11.62 6.84 -1.91
N ALA A 103 -10.33 6.62 -1.66
CA ALA A 103 -9.82 6.06 -0.40
C ALA A 103 -10.09 6.96 0.83
N LEU A 104 -10.04 8.29 0.65
CA LEU A 104 -10.35 9.22 1.75
C LEU A 104 -11.85 9.21 2.14
N PHE A 105 -12.74 8.74 1.27
CA PHE A 105 -14.19 8.79 1.49
C PHE A 105 -14.86 7.41 1.63
N ASP A 106 -14.23 6.32 1.18
CA ASP A 106 -14.77 4.96 1.26
C ASP A 106 -13.78 4.01 1.96
N ARG A 107 -13.84 3.98 3.31
CA ARG A 107 -13.01 3.16 4.19
C ARG A 107 -13.65 1.81 4.54
N ARG A 108 -14.28 1.16 3.56
CA ARG A 108 -14.89 -0.16 3.75
C ARG A 108 -13.83 -1.24 3.54
N TYR A 109 -13.27 -1.73 4.64
CA TYR A 109 -12.28 -2.82 4.63
C TYR A 109 -12.92 -4.20 4.45
N GLN A 110 -14.12 -4.41 4.99
CA GLN A 110 -14.80 -5.70 4.90
C GLN A 110 -15.18 -6.03 3.46
N TYR A 111 -14.85 -7.23 3.01
CA TYR A 111 -15.21 -7.77 1.70
C TYR A 111 -15.64 -9.23 1.84
N VAL A 112 -16.30 -9.73 0.79
CA VAL A 112 -16.60 -11.15 0.60
C VAL A 112 -16.17 -11.51 -0.80
N ILE A 113 -15.35 -12.55 -0.94
CA ILE A 113 -14.94 -13.06 -2.25
C ILE A 113 -16.19 -13.64 -2.92
N ARG A 114 -16.48 -13.16 -4.14
CA ARG A 114 -17.60 -13.65 -4.95
C ARG A 114 -17.06 -14.25 -6.23
N ALA A 115 -17.51 -15.47 -6.54
CA ALA A 115 -17.19 -16.14 -7.79
C ALA A 115 -17.53 -15.23 -8.99
N GLY A 116 -16.59 -15.11 -9.95
CA GLY A 116 -16.72 -14.26 -11.14
C GLY A 116 -16.57 -12.75 -10.90
N LYS A 117 -16.46 -12.27 -9.65
CA LYS A 117 -16.18 -10.86 -9.38
C LYS A 117 -14.67 -10.62 -9.45
N SER A 118 -14.24 -9.86 -10.46
CA SER A 118 -12.83 -9.50 -10.61
C SER A 118 -12.34 -8.55 -9.51
N PHE A 119 -11.03 -8.62 -9.22
CA PHE A 119 -10.36 -7.80 -8.20
C PHE A 119 -10.63 -6.29 -8.35
N LEU A 120 -10.59 -5.77 -9.58
CA LEU A 120 -10.81 -4.34 -9.85
C LEU A 120 -12.24 -3.87 -9.58
N HIS A 121 -13.21 -4.79 -9.42
CA HIS A 121 -14.59 -4.46 -9.02
C HIS A 121 -14.79 -4.41 -7.50
N TYR A 122 -13.77 -4.67 -6.68
CA TYR A 122 -13.80 -4.39 -5.25
C TYR A 122 -13.46 -2.93 -4.97
N GLY A 123 -13.86 -2.42 -3.81
CA GLY A 123 -13.49 -1.09 -3.34
C GLY A 123 -11.97 -0.95 -3.21
N ILE A 124 -11.46 0.29 -3.28
CA ILE A 124 -10.01 0.57 -3.26
C ILE A 124 -9.34 0.04 -1.99
N GLU A 125 -9.96 0.23 -0.83
CA GLU A 125 -9.50 -0.33 0.45
C GLU A 125 -9.70 -1.85 0.53
N GLN A 126 -10.76 -2.38 -0.08
CA GLN A 126 -10.99 -3.84 -0.13
C GLN A 126 -9.90 -4.53 -0.94
N GLN A 127 -9.51 -3.95 -2.09
CA GLN A 127 -8.40 -4.45 -2.90
C GLN A 127 -7.10 -4.51 -2.08
N ALA A 128 -6.80 -3.44 -1.33
CA ALA A 128 -5.63 -3.40 -0.46
C ALA A 128 -5.71 -4.43 0.68
N GLN A 129 -6.87 -4.54 1.33
CA GLN A 129 -7.12 -5.54 2.37
C GLN A 129 -6.99 -6.97 1.84
N MET A 130 -7.50 -7.27 0.65
CA MET A 130 -7.41 -8.60 0.03
C MET A 130 -5.94 -9.04 -0.15
N VAL A 131 -5.08 -8.12 -0.60
CA VAL A 131 -3.65 -8.40 -0.78
C VAL A 131 -2.93 -8.49 0.56
N GLN A 132 -3.29 -7.66 1.54
CA GLN A 132 -2.79 -7.76 2.91
C GLN A 132 -3.13 -9.12 3.53
N ASP A 133 -4.37 -9.56 3.39
CA ASP A 133 -4.85 -10.85 3.89
C ASP A 133 -4.15 -12.02 3.18
N TYR A 134 -3.93 -11.91 1.87
CA TYR A 134 -3.14 -12.90 1.11
C TYR A 134 -1.72 -13.01 1.68
N PHE A 135 -1.05 -11.88 1.90
CA PHE A 135 0.30 -11.87 2.46
C PHE A 135 0.34 -12.48 3.87
N LEU A 136 -0.60 -12.13 4.74
CA LEU A 136 -0.69 -12.70 6.09
C LEU A 136 -0.92 -14.21 6.05
N LYS A 137 -1.86 -14.67 5.23
CA LYS A 137 -2.20 -16.08 5.10
C LYS A 137 -1.04 -16.90 4.53
N SER A 138 -0.38 -16.41 3.49
CA SER A 138 0.78 -17.10 2.90
C SER A 138 1.95 -17.21 3.87
N ARG A 139 2.24 -16.16 4.67
CA ARG A 139 3.31 -16.18 5.68
C ARG A 139 3.00 -17.03 6.91
N THR A 140 1.72 -17.29 7.18
CA THR A 140 1.28 -18.09 8.34
C THR A 140 0.82 -19.50 7.97
N GLY A 141 0.97 -19.91 6.69
CA GLY A 141 0.60 -21.25 6.23
C GLY A 141 -0.91 -21.51 6.18
N GLN A 142 -1.72 -20.45 6.14
CA GLN A 142 -3.17 -20.57 5.97
C GLN A 142 -3.54 -20.66 4.50
N ASN A 143 -4.67 -21.33 4.19
CA ASN A 143 -5.20 -21.36 2.83
C ASN A 143 -5.53 -19.93 2.34
N CYS A 144 -5.07 -19.62 1.13
CA CYS A 144 -5.31 -18.35 0.45
C CYS A 144 -5.59 -18.53 -1.06
N ASP A 145 -6.07 -19.70 -1.47
CA ASP A 145 -6.24 -20.04 -2.90
C ASP A 145 -7.27 -19.14 -3.59
N ASP A 146 -8.36 -18.81 -2.89
CA ASP A 146 -9.39 -17.88 -3.38
C ASP A 146 -8.83 -16.48 -3.63
N LEU A 147 -7.93 -16.01 -2.75
CA LEU A 147 -7.26 -14.72 -2.91
C LEU A 147 -6.23 -14.76 -4.03
N LYS A 148 -5.43 -15.84 -4.09
CA LYS A 148 -4.45 -16.05 -5.15
C LYS A 148 -5.10 -16.04 -6.54
N THR A 149 -6.26 -16.69 -6.67
CA THR A 149 -7.05 -16.73 -7.91
C THR A 149 -7.66 -15.37 -8.26
N CYS A 150 -7.96 -14.53 -7.27
CA CYS A 150 -8.62 -13.26 -7.50
C CYS A 150 -7.63 -12.13 -7.84
N ILE A 151 -6.45 -12.09 -7.23
CA ILE A 151 -5.50 -10.98 -7.33
C ILE A 151 -4.67 -11.10 -8.62
N PRO A 152 -4.74 -10.12 -9.54
CA PRO A 152 -4.31 -10.28 -10.92
C PRO A 152 -2.79 -10.25 -11.16
N PHE A 153 -1.99 -9.96 -10.14
CA PHE A 153 -0.53 -9.86 -10.24
C PHE A 153 0.19 -10.94 -9.41
N LEU A 154 -0.54 -11.95 -8.94
CA LEU A 154 0.01 -13.13 -8.27
C LEU A 154 0.19 -14.34 -9.20
N GLU A 155 -0.27 -14.24 -10.45
CA GLU A 155 -0.05 -15.26 -11.48
C GLU A 155 1.35 -15.08 -12.11
N GLU A 156 2.07 -16.20 -12.26
CA GLU A 156 3.48 -16.30 -12.66
C GLU A 156 3.79 -15.73 -14.05
#